data_AF-A0A9D8B968-F1
#
_entry.id   AF-A0A9D8B968-F1
#
_cell.length_a   1.000
_cell.length_b   1.000
_cell.length_c   1.000
_cell.angle_alpha   90.00
_cell.angle_beta   90.00
_cell.angle_gamma   90.00
#
_symmetry.space_group_name_H-M   'P 1'
#
loop_
_entity.id
_entity.type
_entity.pdbx_description
1 polymer ?
#
loop_
_entity_poly.entity_id
_entity_poly.type
_entity_poly.pdbx_seq_one_letter_code
_entity_poly.pdbx_strand_id
1 'polypeptide(L)'
;EYPFQRLENKDVRLDWRVEKMKLSKDKTQLVYNDFLTLGGIPPEAFEYRLGNRSALEWIIDQYQIKTDKRSGIVNDPNGPEDPEYIVRLIGKVITVSLETVKIVKGLPPLE
;
A
#
# COMPACT_ATOMS: atom_id res chain seq x y z
N GLU A 1 -3.14 -5.53 12.19
CA GLU A 1 -2.97 -5.16 10.77
C GLU A 1 -2.33 -6.33 10.04
N TYR A 2 -2.47 -6.41 8.71
CA TYR A 2 -2.02 -7.57 7.94
C TYR A 2 -0.52 -7.81 8.14
N PRO A 3 -0.08 -9.01 8.57
CA PRO A 3 1.32 -9.29 8.87
C PRO A 3 2.08 -9.63 7.58
N PHE A 4 2.39 -8.61 6.77
CA PHE A 4 3.22 -8.80 5.58
C PHE A 4 4.64 -9.22 5.94
N GLN A 5 5.28 -9.96 5.03
CA GLN A 5 6.69 -10.29 5.12
C GLN A 5 7.52 -9.03 4.81
N ARG A 6 8.30 -8.54 5.78
CA ARG A 6 9.22 -7.43 5.55
C ARG A 6 10.53 -7.98 4.98
N LEU A 7 10.85 -7.58 3.74
CA LEU A 7 12.09 -7.92 3.06
C LEU A 7 12.97 -6.67 3.06
N GLU A 8 13.93 -6.63 3.99
CA GLU A 8 14.85 -5.51 4.16
C GLU A 8 16.14 -5.74 3.37
N ASN A 9 16.54 -4.72 2.62
CA ASN A 9 17.83 -4.68 1.93
C ASN A 9 18.91 -4.19 2.90
N LYS A 10 19.83 -5.09 3.27
CA LYS A 10 20.89 -4.81 4.26
C LYS A 10 22.04 -3.95 3.71
N ASP A 11 22.11 -3.79 2.39
CA ASP A 11 23.18 -3.03 1.73
C ASP A 11 22.89 -1.52 1.70
N VAL A 12 21.69 -1.10 2.11
CA VAL A 12 21.28 0.30 2.15
C VAL A 12 20.94 0.73 3.57
N ARG A 13 20.95 2.05 3.80
CA ARG A 13 20.56 2.62 5.09
C ARG A 13 19.07 2.40 5.34
N LEU A 14 18.72 2.14 6.60
CA LEU A 14 17.33 2.14 7.06
C LEU A 14 16.64 3.46 6.68
N ASP A 15 15.55 3.33 5.92
CA ASP A 15 14.74 4.44 5.44
C ASP A 15 13.26 4.07 5.42
N TRP A 16 12.45 4.83 6.15
CA TRP A 16 11.01 4.66 6.19
C TRP A 16 10.27 5.60 5.23
N ARG A 17 10.99 6.43 4.47
CA ARG A 17 10.39 7.39 3.55
C ARG A 17 9.95 6.73 2.25
N VAL A 18 8.79 7.15 1.77
CA VAL A 18 8.28 6.81 0.45
C VAL A 18 8.67 7.88 -0.56
N GLU A 19 9.26 7.46 -1.67
CA GLU A 19 9.32 8.29 -2.88
C GLU A 19 8.19 7.90 -3.82
N LYS A 20 8.19 6.64 -4.28
CA LYS A 20 7.17 6.07 -5.15
C LYS A 20 7.17 4.55 -5.06
N MET A 21 6.12 4.01 -4.46
CA MET A 21 5.96 2.57 -4.32
C MET A 21 5.61 1.90 -5.66
N LYS A 22 5.96 0.62 -5.82
CA LYS A 22 5.68 -0.17 -7.03
C LYS A 22 5.27 -1.59 -6.68
N LEU A 23 4.17 -2.07 -7.25
CA LEU A 23 3.80 -3.48 -7.16
C LEU A 23 4.67 -4.33 -8.07
N SER A 24 5.01 -5.54 -7.61
CA SER A 24 5.56 -6.58 -8.46
C SER A 24 4.56 -6.99 -9.56
N LYS A 25 5.05 -7.61 -10.63
CA LYS A 25 4.21 -8.01 -11.78
C LYS A 25 3.10 -8.99 -11.38
N ASP A 26 3.40 -9.89 -10.43
CA ASP A 26 2.49 -10.87 -9.86
C ASP A 26 1.66 -10.32 -8.69
N LYS A 27 1.86 -9.05 -8.30
CA LYS A 27 1.18 -8.34 -7.21
C LYS A 27 1.29 -9.00 -5.82
N THR A 28 2.24 -9.91 -5.63
CA THR A 28 2.51 -10.54 -4.33
C THR A 28 3.43 -9.69 -3.44
N GLN A 29 4.11 -8.70 -4.03
CA GLN A 29 5.05 -7.82 -3.35
C GLN A 29 4.82 -6.36 -3.71
N LEU A 30 5.06 -5.49 -2.74
CA LEU A 30 5.07 -4.04 -2.89
C LEU A 30 6.47 -3.52 -2.53
N VAL A 31 7.20 -3.07 -3.55
CA VAL A 31 8.46 -2.35 -3.37
C VAL A 31 8.11 -0.98 -2.78
N TYR A 32 8.50 -0.76 -1.52
CA TYR A 32 8.18 0.45 -0.78
C TYR A 32 9.20 1.56 -1.10
N ASN A 33 10.49 1.22 -0.98
CA ASN A 33 11.65 2.02 -1.38
C ASN A 33 12.87 1.06 -1.55
N ASP A 34 14.09 1.61 -1.65
CA ASP A 34 15.31 0.80 -1.82
C ASP A 34 15.64 -0.07 -0.59
N PHE A 35 15.15 0.31 0.58
CA PHE A 35 15.36 -0.39 1.86
C PHE A 35 14.33 -1.50 2.09
N LEU A 36 13.06 -1.27 1.77
CA LEU A 36 11.95 -2.13 2.20
C LEU A 36 11.11 -2.63 1.02
N THR A 37 10.84 -3.94 1.02
CA THR A 37 9.78 -4.55 0.21
C THR A 37 8.80 -5.29 1.12
N LEU A 38 7.50 -5.06 0.91
CA LEU A 38 6.42 -5.71 1.65
C LEU A 38 5.90 -6.88 0.82
N GLY A 39 6.17 -8.10 1.27
CA GLY A 39 5.80 -9.34 0.59
C GLY A 39 4.61 -10.06 1.21
N GLY A 40 4.12 -11.07 0.49
CA GLY A 40 3.04 -11.94 0.94
C GLY A 40 1.65 -11.32 0.77
N ILE A 41 1.48 -10.35 -0.12
CA ILE A 41 0.18 -9.71 -0.34
C ILE A 41 -0.75 -10.72 -1.04
N PRO A 42 -1.89 -11.10 -0.44
CA PRO A 42 -2.80 -12.08 -1.02
C PRO A 42 -3.58 -11.45 -2.19
N PRO A 43 -3.89 -12.20 -3.26
CA PRO A 43 -4.66 -11.70 -4.41
C PRO A 43 -6.02 -11.08 -4.02
N GLU A 44 -6.68 -11.62 -3.01
CA GLU A 44 -7.97 -11.15 -2.48
C GLU A 44 -7.91 -9.71 -1.98
N ALA A 45 -6.72 -9.21 -1.58
CA ALA A 45 -6.54 -7.82 -1.17
C ALA A 45 -6.87 -6.81 -2.29
N PHE A 46 -6.83 -7.27 -3.54
CA PHE A 46 -7.13 -6.46 -4.74
C PHE A 46 -8.59 -6.58 -5.21
N GLU A 47 -9.40 -7.48 -4.63
CA GLU A 47 -10.81 -7.65 -4.98
C GLU A 47 -11.70 -6.51 -4.47
N TYR A 48 -11.34 -5.91 -3.33
CA TYR A 48 -12.05 -4.72 -2.82
C TYR A 48 -11.66 -3.48 -3.64
N ARG A 49 -12.56 -3.07 -4.53
CA ARG A 49 -12.36 -1.99 -5.50
C ARG A 49 -13.19 -0.75 -5.18
N LEU A 50 -12.57 0.41 -5.36
CA LEU A 50 -13.17 1.74 -5.26
C LEU A 50 -13.03 2.41 -6.62
N GLY A 51 -14.09 2.30 -7.44
CA GLY A 51 -14.03 2.67 -8.86
C GLY A 51 -13.10 1.73 -9.65
N ASN A 52 -12.11 2.30 -10.33
CA ASN A 52 -11.25 1.55 -11.26
C ASN A 52 -10.02 0.90 -10.62
N ARG A 53 -9.81 1.07 -9.31
CA ARG A 53 -8.63 0.57 -8.58
C ARG A 53 -9.04 -0.14 -7.29
N SER A 54 -8.21 -1.07 -6.84
CA SER A 54 -8.30 -1.61 -5.48
C SER A 54 -7.94 -0.55 -4.43
N ALA A 55 -8.37 -0.75 -3.18
CA ALA A 55 -7.99 0.14 -2.09
C ALA A 55 -6.46 0.25 -1.90
N LEU A 56 -5.72 -0.85 -2.09
CA LEU A 56 -4.25 -0.83 -2.03
C LEU A 56 -3.63 -0.04 -3.19
N GLU A 57 -4.14 -0.20 -4.41
CA GLU A 57 -3.69 0.57 -5.57
C GLU A 57 -3.96 2.08 -5.42
N TRP A 58 -5.01 2.46 -4.68
CA TRP A 58 -5.25 3.85 -4.29
C TRP A 58 -4.16 4.38 -3.36
N ILE A 59 -3.77 3.62 -2.34
CA ILE A 59 -2.67 4.02 -1.43
C ILE A 59 -1.39 4.21 -2.21
N ILE A 60 -1.04 3.27 -3.10
CA ILE A 60 0.18 3.35 -3.92
C ILE A 60 0.18 4.59 -4.82
N ASP A 61 -0.97 4.96 -5.38
CA ASP A 61 -1.09 6.11 -6.26
C ASP A 61 -1.03 7.45 -5.53
N GLN A 62 -1.62 7.52 -4.33
CA GLN A 62 -1.74 8.77 -3.57
C GLN A 62 -0.52 9.04 -2.68
N TYR A 63 0.05 8.00 -2.05
CA TYR A 63 1.22 8.12 -1.19
C TYR A 63 2.49 8.00 -2.00
N GLN A 64 2.79 9.03 -2.80
CA GLN A 64 4.06 9.20 -3.49
C GLN A 64 4.40 10.69 -3.54
N ILE A 65 5.68 11.01 -3.59
CA ILE A 65 6.12 12.41 -3.76
C ILE A 65 5.70 12.89 -5.15
N LYS A 66 4.92 13.98 -5.21
CA LYS A 66 4.48 14.61 -6.45
C LYS A 66 4.72 16.11 -6.39
N THR A 67 5.31 16.65 -7.45
CA THR A 67 5.40 18.11 -7.62
C THR A 67 4.34 18.55 -8.62
N ASP A 68 3.46 19.46 -8.19
CA ASP A 68 2.52 20.09 -9.11
C ASP A 68 3.27 21.01 -10.07
N LYS A 69 3.18 20.73 -11.37
CA LYS A 69 3.97 21.46 -12.38
C LYS A 69 3.58 22.93 -12.52
N ARG A 70 2.33 23.27 -12.18
CA ARG A 70 1.81 24.63 -12.34
C ARG A 70 2.21 25.55 -11.18
N SER A 71 2.13 25.05 -9.95
CA SER A 71 2.42 25.81 -8.73
C SER A 71 3.83 25.58 -8.19
N GLY A 72 4.49 24.49 -8.57
CA GLY A 72 5.78 24.07 -8.00
C GLY A 72 5.65 23.46 -6.59
N ILE A 73 4.44 23.32 -6.05
CA ILE A 73 4.21 22.79 -4.71
C ILE A 73 4.53 21.29 -4.70
N VAL A 74 5.40 20.88 -3.77
CA VAL A 74 5.73 19.48 -3.51
C VAL A 74 4.75 18.91 -2.49
N ASN A 75 4.01 17.89 -2.90
CA ASN A 75 3.22 17.05 -2.02
C ASN A 75 4.10 15.87 -1.59
N ASP A 76 4.54 15.89 -0.34
CA ASP A 76 5.32 14.83 0.30
C ASP A 76 4.44 14.15 1.36
N PRO A 77 4.09 12.85 1.21
CA PRO A 77 3.30 12.15 2.20
C PRO A 77 4.08 11.85 3.49
N ASN A 78 5.41 11.97 3.51
CA ASN A 78 6.21 11.56 4.66
C ASN A 78 6.11 12.59 5.81
N GLY A 79 5.60 12.16 6.97
CA GLY A 79 5.53 12.98 8.18
C GLY A 79 6.70 12.70 9.13
N PRO A 80 7.29 13.72 9.81
CA PRO A 80 8.43 13.52 10.70
C PRO A 80 8.06 12.84 12.02
N GLU A 81 6.81 12.96 12.46
CA GLU A 81 6.35 12.48 13.77
C GLU A 81 6.24 10.94 13.84
N ASP A 82 6.00 10.28 12.71
CA ASP A 82 5.72 8.84 12.67
C ASP A 82 6.23 8.22 11.36
N PRO A 83 7.53 7.89 11.28
CA PRO A 83 8.15 7.44 10.03
C PRO A 83 7.50 6.16 9.45
N GLU A 84 6.97 5.28 10.30
CA GLU A 84 6.39 4.00 9.88
C GLU A 84 4.89 4.07 9.57
N TYR A 85 4.26 5.25 9.62
CA TYR A 85 2.80 5.35 9.52
C TYR A 85 2.26 4.79 8.19
N ILE A 86 2.97 5.01 7.07
CA ILE A 86 2.54 4.56 5.74
C ILE A 86 2.62 3.02 5.66
N VAL A 87 3.67 2.42 6.23
CA VAL A 87 3.81 0.96 6.33
C VAL A 87 2.64 0.35 7.09
N ARG A 88 2.27 0.95 8.24
CA ARG A 88 1.10 0.49 9.02
C ARG A 88 -0.22 0.73 8.29
N LEU A 89 -0.35 1.86 7.60
CA LEU A 89 -1.53 2.18 6.78
C LEU A 89 -1.76 1.12 5.70
N ILE A 90 -0.71 0.69 4.99
CA ILE A 90 -0.79 -0.39 3.99
C ILE A 90 -1.32 -1.67 4.64
N GLY A 91 -0.78 -2.06 5.80
CA GLY A 91 -1.23 -3.24 6.54
C GLY A 91 -2.70 -3.16 6.95
N LYS A 92 -3.16 -1.99 7.40
CA LYS A 92 -4.57 -1.75 7.75
C LYS A 92 -5.48 -1.82 6.54
N VAL A 93 -5.07 -1.21 5.42
CA VAL A 93 -5.86 -1.23 4.17
C VAL A 93 -5.98 -2.64 3.62
N ILE A 94 -4.91 -3.45 3.64
CA ILE A 94 -5.00 -4.86 3.25
C ILE A 94 -5.96 -5.62 4.17
N THR A 95 -5.90 -5.42 5.49
CA THR A 95 -6.86 -6.03 6.42
C THR A 95 -8.30 -5.64 6.08
N VAL A 96 -8.57 -4.35 5.87
CA VAL A 96 -9.91 -3.85 5.52
C VAL A 96 -10.40 -4.47 4.20
N SER A 97 -9.55 -4.55 3.18
CA SER A 97 -9.89 -5.20 1.91
C SER A 97 -10.29 -6.66 2.12
N LEU A 98 -9.49 -7.43 2.86
CA LEU A 98 -9.74 -8.85 3.09
C LEU A 98 -11.03 -9.09 3.88
N GLU A 99 -11.24 -8.34 4.96
CA GLU A 99 -12.46 -8.47 5.77
C GLU A 99 -13.70 -8.04 4.98
N THR A 100 -13.59 -7.01 4.14
CA THR A 100 -14.71 -6.57 3.29
C THR A 100 -15.06 -7.64 2.26
N VAL A 101 -14.06 -8.21 1.59
CA VAL A 101 -14.26 -9.32 0.62
C VAL A 101 -14.90 -10.51 1.31
N LYS A 102 -14.46 -10.86 2.52
CA LYS A 102 -15.04 -11.94 3.33
C LYS A 102 -16.51 -11.68 3.67
N ILE A 103 -16.86 -10.46 4.09
CA ILE A 103 -18.24 -10.08 4.40
C ILE A 103 -19.11 -10.17 3.14
N VAL A 104 -18.66 -9.60 2.02
CA VAL A 104 -19.41 -9.62 0.75
C VAL A 104 -19.64 -11.04 0.25
N LYS A 105 -18.62 -11.90 0.30
CA LYS A 105 -18.74 -13.33 -0.06
C LYS A 105 -19.69 -14.11 0.87
N GLY A 106 -19.94 -13.60 2.07
CA GLY A 106 -20.86 -14.18 3.05
C GLY A 106 -22.30 -13.66 2.96
N LEU A 107 -22.61 -12.74 2.04
CA LEU A 107 -23.98 -12.24 1.86
C LEU A 107 -24.89 -13.33 1.27
N PRO A 108 -26.19 -13.33 1.61
CA PRO A 108 -27.15 -14.23 0.98
C PRO A 108 -27.28 -13.93 -0.52
N PRO A 109 -27.75 -14.91 -1.33
CA PRO A 109 -28.09 -14.64 -2.72
C PRO A 109 -29.17 -13.56 -2.81
N LEU A 110 -29.12 -12.76 -3.88
CA LEU A 110 -30.19 -11.82 -4.19
C LEU A 110 -31.40 -12.59 -4.72
N GLU A 111 -32.58 -12.28 -4.19
CA GLU A 111 -33.88 -12.74 -4.73
C GLU A 111 -34.26 -11.99 -6.01
#